data_AF-A0A6N7C7B7-F1
#
_entry.id   AF-A0A6N7C7B7-F1
#
_cell.length_a   1.000
_cell.length_b   1.000
_cell.length_c   1.000
_cell.angle_alpha   90.00
_cell.angle_beta   90.00
_cell.angle_gamma   90.00
#
_symmetry.space_group_name_H-M   'P 1'
#
loop_
_entity.id
_entity.type
_entity.pdbx_description
1 polymer ?
#
loop_
_entity_poly.entity_id
_entity_poly.type
_entity_poly.pdbx_seq_one_letter_code
_entity_poly.pdbx_strand_id
1 'polypeptide(L)'
;MGGVIRSWHLARRSDKSLDDLARMFNNIVQGWINYYGRFYKSRLLYFLRRLNRHLMRWACRKSKRLKRRERRAMAWLAEIARRSPRLFAHWRLGARPDGWAMGAG
;
A
#
# COMPACT_ATOMS: atom_id res chain seq x y z
N MET A 1 -11.77 -1.26 -9.90
CA MET A 1 -10.68 -1.68 -8.97
C MET A 1 -10.98 -1.41 -7.48
N GLY A 2 -11.58 -0.28 -7.08
CA GLY A 2 -11.80 0.05 -5.66
C GLY A 2 -12.64 -0.96 -4.86
N GLY A 3 -13.58 -1.66 -5.50
CA GLY A 3 -14.36 -2.74 -4.88
C GLY A 3 -13.50 -3.94 -4.46
N VAL A 4 -12.49 -4.30 -5.27
CA VAL A 4 -11.57 -5.41 -5.00
C VAL A 4 -10.71 -5.13 -3.76
N ILE A 5 -10.23 -3.90 -3.59
CA ILE A 5 -9.47 -3.54 -2.38
C ILE A 5 -10.36 -3.62 -1.12
N ARG A 6 -11.64 -3.25 -1.23
CA ARG A 6 -12.58 -3.33 -0.09
C ARG A 6 -12.90 -4.79 0.24
N SER A 7 -13.04 -5.67 -0.76
CA SER A 7 -13.33 -7.10 -0.55
C SER A 7 -12.16 -7.87 0.07
N TRP A 8 -10.94 -7.33 0.06
CA TRP A 8 -9.81 -7.93 0.78
C TRP A 8 -9.94 -7.82 2.32
N HIS A 9 -10.83 -6.95 2.82
CA HIS A 9 -11.02 -6.71 4.25
C HIS A 9 -9.70 -6.50 5.01
N LEU A 10 -8.72 -5.79 4.42
CA LEU A 10 -7.38 -5.58 5.02
C LEU A 10 -7.47 -5.19 6.48
N ALA A 11 -8.36 -4.26 6.80
CA ALA A 11 -8.53 -3.72 8.14
C ALA A 11 -9.01 -4.75 9.19
N ARG A 12 -9.44 -5.95 8.79
CA ARG A 12 -9.82 -7.07 9.67
C ARG A 12 -8.74 -8.15 9.76
N ARG A 13 -7.72 -8.14 8.89
CA ARG A 13 -6.64 -9.14 8.87
C ARG A 13 -5.41 -8.69 9.67
N SER A 14 -5.60 -8.37 10.95
CA SER A 14 -4.51 -7.98 11.85
C SER A 14 -3.52 -9.12 12.16
N ASP A 15 -3.98 -10.36 12.01
CA ASP A 15 -3.22 -11.60 12.21
C ASP A 15 -2.08 -11.79 11.18
N LYS A 16 -2.30 -11.38 9.92
CA LYS A 16 -1.33 -11.61 8.84
C LYS A 16 -0.11 -10.72 8.94
N SER A 17 1.06 -11.19 8.47
CA SER A 17 2.25 -10.35 8.34
C SER A 17 2.22 -9.49 7.09
N LEU A 18 3.06 -8.44 7.04
CA LEU A 18 3.14 -7.58 5.86
C LEU A 18 3.58 -8.36 4.61
N ASP A 19 4.41 -9.38 4.79
CA ASP A 19 4.82 -10.32 3.73
C ASP A 19 3.66 -11.16 3.19
N ASP A 20 2.78 -11.68 4.05
CA ASP A 20 1.58 -12.39 3.59
C ASP A 20 0.65 -11.46 2.80
N LEU A 21 0.50 -10.21 3.24
CA LEU A 21 -0.26 -9.22 2.50
C LEU A 21 0.37 -8.93 1.14
N ALA A 22 1.69 -8.79 1.09
CA ALA A 22 2.43 -8.64 -0.16
C ALA A 22 2.19 -9.82 -1.11
N ARG A 23 2.34 -11.07 -0.65
CA ARG A 23 2.08 -12.26 -1.46
C ARG A 23 0.64 -12.31 -2.00
N MET A 24 -0.35 -11.98 -1.16
CA MET A 24 -1.75 -11.97 -1.57
C MET A 24 -2.06 -10.90 -2.62
N PHE A 25 -1.52 -9.69 -2.47
CA PHE A 25 -1.89 -8.56 -3.32
C PHE A 25 -1.01 -8.43 -4.56
N ASN A 26 0.25 -8.87 -4.50
CA ASN A 26 1.19 -8.70 -5.59
C ASN A 26 0.67 -9.32 -6.89
N ASN A 27 0.04 -10.50 -6.84
CA ASN A 27 -0.50 -11.13 -8.05
C ASN A 27 -1.62 -10.28 -8.69
N ILE A 28 -2.58 -9.80 -7.88
CA ILE A 28 -3.70 -8.99 -8.37
C ILE A 28 -3.22 -7.61 -8.86
N VAL A 29 -2.31 -6.98 -8.10
CA VAL A 29 -1.71 -5.69 -8.46
C VAL A 29 -0.89 -5.81 -9.74
N GLN A 30 -0.13 -6.90 -9.90
CA GLN A 30 0.60 -7.17 -11.13
C GLN A 30 -0.35 -7.33 -12.33
N GLY A 31 -1.48 -8.00 -12.16
CA GLY A 31 -2.53 -8.08 -13.19
C GLY A 31 -3.05 -6.70 -13.60
N TRP A 32 -3.29 -5.80 -12.64
CA TRP A 32 -3.68 -4.41 -12.95
C TRP A 32 -2.57 -3.62 -13.65
N ILE A 33 -1.31 -3.83 -13.25
CA ILE A 33 -0.16 -3.20 -13.89
C ILE A 33 -0.05 -3.66 -15.35
N ASN A 34 -0.17 -4.96 -15.60
CA ASN A 34 -0.06 -5.51 -16.94
C ASN A 34 -1.20 -5.03 -17.85
N TYR A 35 -2.44 -4.98 -17.34
CA TYR A 35 -3.61 -4.58 -18.12
C TYR A 35 -3.71 -3.05 -18.29
N TYR A 36 -3.61 -2.28 -17.20
CA TYR A 36 -3.84 -0.83 -17.22
C TYR A 36 -2.57 0.01 -17.37
N GLY A 37 -1.39 -0.56 -17.14
CA GLY A 37 -0.13 0.19 -17.14
C GLY A 37 0.27 0.76 -18.50
N ARG A 38 -0.25 0.21 -19.61
CA ARG A 38 0.02 0.71 -20.96
C ARG A 38 -0.82 1.94 -21.33
N PHE A 39 -2.06 2.00 -20.88
CA PHE A 39 -3.03 3.01 -21.33
C PHE A 39 -3.39 4.06 -20.27
N TYR A 40 -3.26 3.73 -18.97
CA TYR A 40 -3.77 4.56 -17.89
C TYR A 40 -2.78 4.70 -16.73
N LYS A 41 -1.52 5.05 -17.03
CA LYS A 41 -0.45 5.17 -16.02
C LYS A 41 -0.81 6.08 -14.85
N SER A 42 -1.34 7.28 -15.09
CA SER A 42 -1.68 8.24 -14.03
C SER A 42 -2.79 7.73 -13.11
N ARG A 43 -3.87 7.20 -13.69
CA ARG A 43 -4.99 6.60 -12.94
C ARG A 43 -4.56 5.36 -12.16
N LEU A 44 -3.71 4.53 -12.76
CA LEU A 44 -3.12 3.37 -12.08
C LEU A 44 -2.27 3.83 -10.89
N LEU A 45 -1.35 4.79 -11.07
CA LEU A 45 -0.54 5.32 -9.97
C LEU A 45 -1.37 5.92 -8.84
N TYR A 46 -2.44 6.68 -9.16
CA TYR A 46 -3.38 7.19 -8.16
C TYR A 46 -4.00 6.05 -7.34
N PHE A 47 -4.40 4.98 -8.01
CA PHE A 47 -5.00 3.82 -7.38
C PHE A 47 -4.00 3.04 -6.50
N LEU A 48 -2.77 2.85 -6.99
CA LEU A 48 -1.69 2.22 -6.25
C LEU A 48 -1.30 3.04 -5.00
N ARG A 49 -1.30 4.38 -5.08
CA ARG A 49 -1.14 5.26 -3.92
C ARG A 49 -2.27 5.10 -2.91
N ARG A 50 -3.51 4.89 -3.37
CA ARG A 50 -4.65 4.60 -2.47
C ARG A 50 -4.47 3.29 -1.72
N LEU A 51 -3.83 2.28 -2.32
CA LEU A 51 -3.50 1.02 -1.67
C LEU A 51 -2.57 1.23 -0.46
N ASN A 52 -1.59 2.14 -0.54
CA ASN A 52 -0.75 2.51 0.61
C ASN A 52 -1.57 3.06 1.80
N ARG A 53 -2.65 3.80 1.56
CA ARG A 53 -3.55 4.25 2.65
C ARG A 53 -4.27 3.09 3.33
N HIS A 54 -4.62 2.04 2.58
CA HIS A 54 -5.21 0.84 3.16
C HIS A 54 -4.18 0.05 3.99
N LEU A 55 -2.94 -0.05 3.52
CA LEU A 55 -1.83 -0.64 4.29
C LEU A 55 -1.53 0.16 5.57
N MET A 56 -1.53 1.50 5.49
CA MET A 56 -1.39 2.37 6.65
C MET A 56 -2.50 2.12 7.69
N ARG A 57 -3.78 2.08 7.26
CA ARG A 57 -4.90 1.78 8.17
C ARG A 57 -4.80 0.39 8.79
N TRP A 58 -4.33 -0.60 8.02
CA TRP A 58 -4.03 -1.93 8.56
C TRP A 58 -2.92 -1.87 9.61
N ALA A 59 -1.82 -1.17 9.36
CA ALA A 59 -0.72 -1.01 10.31
C ALA A 59 -1.16 -0.34 11.62
N CYS A 60 -1.99 0.71 11.52
CA CYS A 60 -2.63 1.38 12.65
C CYS A 60 -3.54 0.44 13.47
N ARG A 61 -4.18 -0.55 12.84
CA ARG A 61 -5.03 -1.54 13.53
C ARG A 61 -4.22 -2.69 14.12
N LYS A 62 -3.19 -3.17 13.42
CA LYS A 62 -2.33 -4.26 13.87
C LYS A 62 -1.51 -3.86 15.10
N SER A 63 -0.94 -2.66 15.10
CA SER A 63 -0.04 -2.22 16.17
C SER A 63 -0.68 -1.17 17.05
N LYS A 64 -0.85 -1.48 18.35
CA LYS A 64 -1.29 -0.50 19.36
C LYS A 64 -0.37 0.75 19.39
N ARG A 65 0.93 0.58 19.07
CA ARG A 65 1.93 1.67 18.99
C ARG A 65 1.66 2.65 17.83
N LEU A 66 0.96 2.21 16.80
CA LEU A 66 0.60 3.00 15.61
C LEU A 66 -0.89 3.39 15.59
N LYS A 67 -1.67 2.95 16.58
CA LYS A 67 -3.11 3.24 16.69
C LYS A 67 -3.33 4.76 16.71
N ARG A 68 -4.19 5.25 15.81
CA ARG A 68 -4.49 6.70 15.57
C ARG A 68 -3.28 7.55 15.13
N ARG A 69 -2.12 6.96 14.86
CA ARG A 69 -0.90 7.67 14.43
C ARG A 69 -0.65 7.44 12.94
N GLU A 70 -1.54 7.92 12.09
CA GLU A 70 -1.51 7.69 10.64
C GLU A 70 -0.20 8.17 10.00
N ARG A 71 0.28 9.37 10.33
CA ARG A 71 1.59 9.87 9.87
C ARG A 71 2.74 8.92 10.24
N ARG A 72 2.77 8.42 11.48
CA ARG A 72 3.83 7.50 11.94
C ARG A 72 3.72 6.13 11.26
N ALA A 73 2.50 5.64 11.03
CA ALA A 73 2.26 4.41 10.30
C ALA A 73 2.70 4.53 8.82
N MET A 74 2.43 5.68 8.20
CA MET A 74 2.88 5.97 6.84
C MET A 74 4.40 6.08 6.76
N ALA A 75 5.04 6.77 7.71
CA ALA A 75 6.50 6.85 7.81
C ALA A 75 7.15 5.47 8.01
N TRP A 76 6.57 4.64 8.87
CA TRP A 76 6.99 3.25 9.06
C TRP A 76 6.87 2.43 7.76
N LEU A 77 5.76 2.59 7.03
CA LEU A 77 5.58 1.93 5.74
C LEU A 77 6.59 2.43 4.69
N ALA A 78 6.93 3.73 4.72
CA ALA A 78 7.94 4.32 3.85
C ALA A 78 9.35 3.79 4.16
N GLU A 79 9.70 3.62 5.44
CA GLU A 79 10.95 2.99 5.85
C GLU A 79 11.05 1.55 5.33
N ILE A 80 9.97 0.76 5.44
CA ILE A 80 9.94 -0.60 4.87
C ILE A 80 10.07 -0.56 3.36
N ALA A 81 9.38 0.36 2.69
CA ALA A 81 9.48 0.53 1.26
C ALA A 81 10.89 0.90 0.83
N ARG A 82 11.65 1.65 1.65
CA ARG A 82 13.08 1.95 1.44
C ARG A 82 13.96 0.72 1.57
N ARG A 83 13.76 -0.09 2.62
CA ARG A 83 14.54 -1.32 2.86
C ARG A 83 14.24 -2.43 1.87
N SER A 84 12.96 -2.59 1.52
CA SER A 84 12.46 -3.68 0.68
C SER A 84 11.55 -3.13 -0.43
N PRO A 85 12.10 -2.43 -1.43
CA PRO A 85 11.31 -1.81 -2.51
C PRO A 85 10.56 -2.82 -3.39
N ARG A 86 10.97 -4.10 -3.36
CA ARG A 86 10.35 -5.18 -4.13
C ARG A 86 9.26 -5.92 -3.36
N LEU A 87 9.02 -5.59 -2.09
CA LEU A 87 8.01 -6.26 -1.28
C LEU A 87 6.62 -6.11 -1.90
N PHE A 88 6.30 -4.92 -2.41
CA PHE A 88 5.08 -4.72 -3.19
C PHE A 88 5.38 -4.34 -4.64
N ALA A 89 4.62 -4.92 -5.57
CA ALA A 89 4.77 -4.67 -7.00
C ALA A 89 4.64 -3.17 -7.36
N HIS A 90 3.74 -2.45 -6.69
CA HIS A 90 3.49 -1.03 -6.96
C HIS A 90 4.56 -0.09 -6.42
N TRP A 91 5.33 -0.50 -5.41
CA TRP A 91 6.46 0.30 -4.91
C TRP A 91 7.56 0.42 -5.97
N ARG A 92 7.74 -0.60 -6.80
CA ARG A 92 8.68 -0.56 -7.93
C ARG A 92 8.28 0.43 -9.03
N LEU A 93 6.99 0.76 -9.13
CA LEU A 93 6.47 1.70 -10.12
C LEU A 93 6.47 3.16 -9.65
N GLY A 94 7.09 3.45 -8.49
CA GLY A 94 7.11 4.81 -7.93
C GLY A 94 5.85 5.19 -7.15
N ALA A 95 4.93 4.24 -6.90
CA ALA A 95 3.82 4.43 -5.97
C ALA A 95 4.25 4.07 -4.53
N ARG A 96 5.40 4.58 -4.09
CA ARG A 96 5.90 4.39 -2.73
C ARG A 96 5.19 5.32 -1.75
N PRO A 97 5.19 5.00 -0.44
CA PRO A 97 4.58 5.85 0.59
C PRO A 97 5.48 7.01 1.06
N ASP A 98 6.61 7.24 0.40
CA ASP A 98 7.63 8.26 0.70
C ASP A 98 7.16 9.69 0.42
N GLY A 99 6.45 9.93 -0.68
CA GLY A 99 5.99 11.26 -1.08
C GLY A 99 4.92 11.90 -0.20
N TRP A 100 4.42 11.21 0.84
CA TRP A 100 3.43 11.77 1.77
C TRP A 100 4.06 12.60 2.91
N ALA A 101 5.37 12.48 3.11
CA ALA A 101 6.11 13.28 4.09
C ALA A 101 6.42 14.71 3.61
N MET A 102 6.25 15.01 2.31
CA MET A 102 6.55 16.31 1.70
C MET A 102 5.32 16.90 0.99
N GLY A 103 4.25 17.21 1.71
CA GLY A 103 3.08 17.86 1.10
C GLY A 103 1.86 17.95 1.99
N ALA A 104 1.94 18.82 3.01
CA ALA A 104 0.81 19.51 3.63
C ALA A 104 1.41 20.60 4.54
N GLY A 105 2.02 21.60 3.90
CA GLY A 105 2.21 22.95 4.43
C GLY A 105 1.34 23.87 3.59
#